data_AF-A0A7W0S5C5-F1
#
_entry.id   AF-A0A7W0S5C5-F1
#
_cell.length_a   1.000
_cell.length_b   1.000
_cell.length_c   1.000
_cell.angle_alpha   90.00
_cell.angle_beta   90.00
_cell.angle_gamma   90.00
#
_symmetry.space_group_name_H-M   'P 1'
#
loop_
_entity.id
_entity.type
_entity.pdbx_description
1 polymer ?
#
loop_
_entity_poly.entity_id
_entity_poly.type
_entity_poly.pdbx_seq_one_letter_code
_entity_poly.pdbx_strand_id
1 'polypeptide(L)'
;PEELASLLAAVRGGVGLGGWHGGMADAFRYETDYQFMVGGQWVAHPGEILDYTVQITAPDDPITAGLGDFAMRSEQYYLQVDPSNEVLATTTFRGEEFPWVAGTVMPVVWKRHYGAGRVFYCALGHQAHDFDVPEARLIVERGLLWAATT
;
A
#
# COMPACT_ATOMS: atom_id res chain seq x y z
N PRO A 1 5.05 19.66 10.98
CA PRO A 1 3.84 20.05 11.74
C PRO A 1 3.76 19.32 13.09
N GLU A 2 3.07 19.87 14.09
CA GLU A 2 2.94 19.24 15.42
C GLU A 2 2.20 17.89 15.34
N GLU A 3 1.21 17.81 14.46
CA GLU A 3 0.42 16.60 14.19
C GLU A 3 1.30 15.48 13.64
N LEU A 4 2.21 15.83 12.71
CA LEU A 4 3.16 14.88 12.15
C LEU A 4 4.15 14.39 13.22
N ALA A 5 4.72 15.30 14.01
CA ALA A 5 5.67 14.94 15.06
C ALA A 5 5.03 13.98 16.09
N SER A 6 3.78 14.26 16.47
CA SER A 6 3.01 13.42 17.39
C SER A 6 2.72 12.04 16.79
N LEU A 7 2.32 11.96 15.52
CA LEU A 7 2.10 10.70 14.81
C LEU A 7 3.39 9.86 14.75
N LEU A 8 4.50 10.46 14.31
CA LEU A 8 5.79 9.78 14.21
C LEU A 8 6.25 9.25 15.57
N ALA A 9 6.10 10.04 16.64
CA ALA A 9 6.46 9.62 17.99
C ALA A 9 5.59 8.46 18.49
N ALA A 10 4.27 8.52 18.25
CA ALA A 10 3.34 7.45 18.64
C ALA A 10 3.66 6.14 17.94
N VAL A 11 3.84 6.17 16.60
CA VAL A 11 4.16 4.97 15.82
C VAL A 11 5.54 4.43 16.23
N ARG A 12 6.56 5.29 16.34
CA ARG A 12 7.90 4.87 16.80
C ARG A 12 7.84 4.22 18.19
N GLY A 13 6.94 4.68 19.05
CA GLY A 13 6.70 4.16 20.39
C GLY A 13 5.89 2.87 20.47
N GLY A 14 5.37 2.34 19.35
CA GLY A 14 4.66 1.06 19.31
C GLY A 14 3.21 1.12 18.88
N VAL A 15 2.66 2.31 18.61
CA VAL A 15 1.30 2.42 18.07
C VAL A 15 1.28 1.89 16.63
N GLY A 16 0.34 1.01 16.32
CA GLY A 16 0.11 0.52 14.97
C GLY A 16 -0.47 1.61 14.06
N LEU A 17 -0.01 1.63 12.80
CA LEU A 17 -0.57 2.47 11.75
C LEU A 17 -0.92 1.61 10.54
N GLY A 18 -2.16 1.67 10.09
CA GLY A 18 -2.60 0.97 8.90
C GLY A 18 -3.55 1.83 8.08
N GLY A 19 -3.42 1.76 6.75
CA GLY A 19 -4.25 2.56 5.86
C GLY A 19 -4.10 2.13 4.41
N TRP A 20 -4.81 2.83 3.53
CA TRP A 20 -4.82 2.50 2.12
C TRP A 20 -4.92 3.74 1.22
N HIS A 21 -4.59 3.53 -0.04
CA HIS A 21 -4.73 4.47 -1.15
C HIS A 21 -4.08 5.84 -0.87
N GLY A 22 -4.58 6.92 -1.49
CA GLY A 22 -4.10 8.28 -1.28
C GLY A 22 -4.24 8.77 0.17
N GLY A 23 -5.18 8.21 0.93
CA GLY A 23 -5.39 8.58 2.34
C GLY A 23 -4.16 8.36 3.22
N MET A 24 -3.30 7.39 2.88
CA MET A 24 -2.05 7.13 3.58
C MET A 24 -0.80 7.40 2.73
N ALA A 25 -0.80 7.15 1.42
CA ALA A 25 0.40 7.37 0.60
C ALA A 25 0.57 8.81 0.09
N ASP A 26 -0.39 9.70 0.35
CA ASP A 26 -0.32 11.10 -0.08
C ASP A 26 -0.62 12.10 1.05
N ALA A 27 -0.97 11.60 2.24
CA ALA A 27 -0.99 12.42 3.45
C ALA A 27 0.42 13.00 3.70
N PHE A 28 0.48 14.26 4.14
CA PHE A 28 1.75 14.96 4.38
C PHE A 28 2.74 14.89 3.20
N ARG A 29 2.26 15.02 1.96
CA ARG A 29 3.02 14.91 0.70
C ARG A 29 4.43 15.54 0.69
N TYR A 30 4.65 16.65 1.40
CA TYR A 30 5.94 17.36 1.42
C TYR A 30 6.88 16.94 2.56
N GLU A 31 6.51 15.95 3.37
CA GLU A 31 7.20 15.58 4.60
C GLU A 31 7.91 14.23 4.43
N THR A 32 9.22 14.26 4.20
CA THR A 32 10.01 13.05 3.95
C THR A 32 10.01 12.09 5.15
N ASP A 33 9.88 12.61 6.38
CA ASP A 33 9.77 11.77 7.58
C ASP A 33 8.48 10.93 7.59
N TYR A 34 7.37 11.46 7.05
CA TYR A 34 6.12 10.72 6.89
C TYR A 34 6.28 9.63 5.83
N GLN A 35 6.83 9.99 4.67
CA GLN A 35 7.11 9.05 3.58
C GLN A 35 8.03 7.91 4.04
N PHE A 36 9.02 8.22 4.89
CA PHE A 36 9.92 7.24 5.46
C PHE A 36 9.23 6.29 6.46
N MET A 37 8.29 6.79 7.27
CA MET A 37 7.47 5.96 8.15
C MET A 37 6.52 5.04 7.37
N VAL A 38 5.82 5.57 6.36
CA VAL A 38 4.87 4.80 5.52
C VAL A 38 5.62 3.80 4.65
N GLY A 39 6.81 4.15 4.17
CA GLY A 39 7.61 3.36 3.24
C GLY A 39 7.23 3.56 1.77
N GLY A 40 6.41 4.55 1.46
CA GLY A 40 6.09 4.89 0.08
C GLY A 40 5.36 6.21 -0.05
N GLN A 41 5.32 6.74 -1.27
CA GLN A 41 4.67 7.99 -1.63
C GLN A 41 4.01 7.84 -3.00
N TRP A 42 2.77 8.33 -3.10
CA TRP A 42 2.06 8.41 -4.37
C TRP A 42 2.74 9.39 -5.33
N VAL A 43 2.87 8.98 -6.60
CA VAL A 43 3.43 9.81 -7.68
C VAL A 43 2.40 10.06 -8.77
N ALA A 44 1.75 9.00 -9.26
CA ALA A 44 0.82 9.06 -10.37
C ALA A 44 -0.07 7.80 -10.44
N HIS A 45 -1.06 7.81 -11.33
CA HIS A 45 -1.90 6.66 -11.71
C HIS A 45 -2.09 6.64 -13.24
N PRO A 46 -1.05 6.25 -13.99
CA PRO A 46 -1.06 6.21 -15.47
C PRO A 46 -2.29 5.48 -16.03
N GLY A 47 -3.13 6.17 -16.80
CA GLY A 47 -4.33 5.59 -17.43
C GLY A 47 -5.66 5.73 -16.66
N GLU A 48 -5.68 6.53 -15.59
CA GLU A 48 -6.88 6.82 -14.78
C GLU A 48 -7.48 5.55 -14.14
N ILE A 49 -8.56 4.99 -14.72
CA ILE A 49 -9.24 3.77 -14.24
C ILE A 49 -9.09 2.67 -15.28
N LEU A 50 -8.39 1.59 -14.91
CA LEU A 50 -8.02 0.50 -15.82
C LEU A 50 -8.14 -0.87 -15.16
N ASP A 51 -8.24 -1.90 -15.99
CA ASP A 51 -8.20 -3.29 -15.56
C ASP A 51 -6.74 -3.74 -15.41
N TYR A 52 -6.39 -4.24 -14.23
CA TYR A 52 -5.08 -4.80 -13.94
C TYR A 52 -5.19 -6.01 -13.03
N THR A 53 -4.09 -6.74 -12.91
CA THR A 53 -3.99 -7.91 -12.03
C THR A 53 -3.09 -7.55 -10.87
N VAL A 54 -3.54 -7.84 -9.65
CA VAL A 54 -2.71 -7.83 -8.45
C VAL A 54 -2.12 -9.23 -8.29
N GLN A 55 -0.80 -9.33 -8.21
CA GLN A 55 -0.06 -10.57 -8.01
C GLN A 55 0.34 -10.73 -6.54
N ILE A 56 0.04 -11.88 -5.93
CA ILE A 56 0.43 -12.17 -4.54
C ILE A 56 1.90 -12.63 -4.53
N THR A 57 2.75 -11.93 -3.77
CA THR A 57 4.19 -12.23 -3.68
C THR A 57 4.58 -12.98 -2.40
N ALA A 58 3.72 -12.94 -1.37
CA ALA A 58 3.97 -13.57 -0.07
C ALA A 58 2.80 -14.48 0.34
N PRO A 59 2.56 -15.62 -0.32
CA PRO A 59 1.39 -16.47 -0.06
C PRO A 59 1.34 -17.09 1.34
N ASP A 60 2.48 -17.20 2.02
CA ASP A 60 2.59 -17.72 3.38
C ASP A 60 2.39 -16.64 4.46
N ASP A 61 2.33 -15.36 4.07
CA ASP A 61 2.11 -14.27 5.03
C ASP A 61 0.67 -14.30 5.56
N PRO A 62 0.42 -14.09 6.88
CA PRO A 62 -0.93 -14.10 7.43
C PRO A 62 -1.91 -13.14 6.75
N ILE A 63 -1.42 -12.02 6.19
CA ILE A 63 -2.28 -11.05 5.48
C ILE A 63 -2.77 -11.63 4.15
N THR A 64 -1.89 -12.28 3.39
CA THR A 64 -2.16 -12.81 2.04
C THR A 64 -2.41 -14.32 2.01
N ALA A 65 -2.43 -14.98 3.17
CA ALA A 65 -2.64 -16.42 3.29
C ALA A 65 -3.93 -16.88 2.61
N GLY A 66 -3.79 -17.85 1.72
CA GLY A 66 -4.88 -18.46 0.96
C GLY A 66 -5.44 -17.59 -0.17
N LEU A 67 -4.81 -16.45 -0.48
CA LEU A 67 -5.18 -15.61 -1.61
C LEU A 67 -4.35 -15.98 -2.84
N GLY A 68 -4.99 -15.97 -4.01
CA GLY A 68 -4.33 -16.01 -5.31
C GLY A 68 -4.32 -14.62 -5.95
N ASP A 69 -3.70 -14.54 -7.13
CA ASP A 69 -3.76 -13.35 -7.97
C ASP A 69 -5.22 -13.01 -8.31
N PHE A 70 -5.55 -11.72 -8.33
CA PHE A 70 -6.92 -11.27 -8.55
C PHE A 70 -6.99 -10.06 -9.49
N ALA A 71 -8.13 -9.92 -10.15
CA ALA A 71 -8.40 -8.80 -11.05
C ALA A 71 -8.90 -7.59 -10.26
N MET A 72 -8.48 -6.41 -10.72
CA MET A 72 -8.90 -5.12 -10.17
C MET A 72 -9.27 -4.19 -11.32
N ARG A 73 -10.29 -3.35 -11.09
CA ARG A 73 -10.62 -2.21 -11.96
C ARG A 73 -10.68 -0.95 -11.12
N SER A 74 -9.60 -0.17 -11.11
CA SER A 74 -9.48 1.05 -10.31
C SER A 74 -8.26 1.86 -10.80
N GLU A 75 -7.80 2.82 -10.02
CA GLU A 75 -6.52 3.49 -10.23
C GLU A 75 -5.37 2.51 -10.01
N GLN A 76 -4.44 2.40 -10.97
CA GLN A 76 -3.19 1.64 -10.81
C GLN A 76 -2.08 2.59 -10.37
N TYR A 77 -1.74 2.58 -9.08
CA TYR A 77 -0.78 3.50 -8.50
C TYR A 77 0.66 3.24 -8.94
N TYR A 78 1.32 4.31 -9.39
CA TYR A 78 2.76 4.39 -9.52
C TYR A 78 3.32 5.08 -8.27
N LEU A 79 4.21 4.38 -7.56
CA LEU A 79 4.67 4.77 -6.24
C LEU A 79 6.20 4.91 -6.24
N GLN A 80 6.71 5.85 -5.46
CA GLN A 80 8.07 5.76 -4.94
C GLN A 80 8.01 4.92 -3.66
N VAL A 81 8.80 3.86 -3.60
CA VAL A 81 8.75 2.87 -2.52
C VAL A 81 10.12 2.70 -1.88
N ASP A 82 10.13 2.52 -0.56
CA ASP A 82 11.33 2.17 0.19
C ASP A 82 11.67 0.69 -0.08
N PRO A 83 12.91 0.38 -0.49
CA PRO A 83 13.33 -1.00 -0.78
C PRO A 83 13.33 -1.92 0.44
N SER A 84 13.22 -1.39 1.67
CA SER A 84 13.13 -2.18 2.91
C SER A 84 11.72 -2.69 3.23
N ASN A 85 10.71 -2.30 2.45
CA ASN A 85 9.34 -2.78 2.64
C ASN A 85 9.23 -4.30 2.48
N GLU A 86 8.44 -4.94 3.33
CA GLU A 86 8.03 -6.32 3.14
C GLU A 86 6.83 -6.34 2.19
N VAL A 87 7.08 -6.61 0.91
CA VAL A 87 6.07 -6.56 -0.15
C VAL A 87 5.27 -7.86 -0.19
N LEU A 88 3.94 -7.71 -0.07
CA LEU A 88 2.99 -8.83 0.01
C LEU A 88 2.23 -9.06 -1.30
N ALA A 89 2.08 -7.99 -2.10
CA ALA A 89 1.50 -8.07 -3.43
C ALA A 89 2.05 -6.97 -4.34
N THR A 90 2.06 -7.23 -5.64
CA THR A 90 2.52 -6.32 -6.68
C THR A 90 1.47 -6.19 -7.81
N THR A 91 1.70 -5.26 -8.72
CA THR A 91 1.03 -5.16 -10.02
C THR A 91 2.09 -4.90 -11.09
N THR A 92 1.80 -5.23 -12.35
CA THR A 92 2.71 -4.93 -13.47
C THR A 92 2.06 -3.94 -14.42
N PHE A 93 2.75 -2.83 -14.70
CA PHE A 93 2.27 -1.81 -15.63
C PHE A 93 2.36 -2.32 -17.08
N ARG A 94 1.25 -2.21 -17.83
CA ARG A 94 1.22 -2.54 -19.26
C ARG A 94 1.83 -1.44 -20.13
N GLY A 95 1.79 -0.19 -19.66
CA GLY A 95 2.35 0.97 -20.37
C GLY A 95 1.56 1.38 -21.62
N GLU A 96 0.23 1.22 -21.62
CA GLU A 96 -0.63 1.56 -22.76
C GLU A 96 -0.58 3.06 -23.11
N GLU A 97 -0.77 3.93 -22.11
CA GLU A 97 -0.67 5.39 -22.29
C GLU A 97 0.76 5.92 -22.08
N PHE A 98 1.55 5.26 -21.22
CA PHE A 98 2.89 5.68 -20.85
C PHE A 98 3.89 4.53 -21.11
N PRO A 99 4.41 4.37 -22.34
CA PRO A 99 5.19 3.18 -22.73
C PRO A 99 6.49 2.98 -21.94
N TRP A 100 7.08 4.05 -21.39
CA TRP A 100 8.32 3.96 -20.63
C TRP A 100 8.16 3.32 -19.24
N VAL A 101 6.92 3.13 -18.76
CA VAL A 101 6.66 2.37 -17.52
C VAL A 101 6.22 0.93 -17.79
N ALA A 102 6.15 0.49 -19.05
CA ALA A 102 5.78 -0.87 -19.39
C ALA A 102 6.71 -1.90 -18.75
N GLY A 103 6.15 -2.95 -18.15
CA GLY A 103 6.89 -4.01 -17.47
C GLY A 103 7.36 -3.66 -16.07
N THR A 104 7.13 -2.43 -15.59
CA THR A 104 7.44 -2.06 -14.21
C THR A 104 6.57 -2.86 -13.25
N VAL A 105 7.23 -3.65 -12.39
CA VAL A 105 6.59 -4.32 -11.26
C VAL A 105 6.54 -3.35 -10.09
N MET A 106 5.34 -3.01 -9.64
CA MET A 106 5.09 -2.03 -8.61
C MET A 106 4.48 -2.70 -7.37
N PRO A 107 5.00 -2.45 -6.15
CA PRO A 107 4.34 -2.88 -4.91
C PRO A 107 2.94 -2.28 -4.78
N VAL A 108 1.98 -3.11 -4.39
CA VAL A 108 0.59 -2.72 -4.12
C VAL A 108 0.29 -2.84 -2.63
N VAL A 109 0.85 -3.85 -1.97
CA VAL A 109 0.61 -4.11 -0.55
C VAL A 109 1.95 -4.35 0.12
N TRP A 110 2.20 -3.65 1.22
CA TRP A 110 3.38 -3.90 2.04
C TRP A 110 3.11 -3.69 3.52
N LYS A 111 4.03 -4.24 4.31
CA LYS A 111 4.14 -3.94 5.72
C LYS A 111 5.59 -3.65 6.09
N ARG A 112 5.78 -2.97 7.22
CA ARG A 112 7.10 -2.70 7.79
C ARG A 112 6.98 -2.34 9.27
N HIS A 113 8.14 -2.16 9.88
CA HIS A 113 8.23 -1.53 11.20
C HIS A 113 8.76 -0.11 11.08
N TYR A 114 8.31 0.76 11.98
CA TYR A 114 8.90 2.07 12.24
C TYR A 114 9.09 2.22 13.74
N GLY A 115 10.33 2.05 14.22
CA GLY A 115 10.58 1.82 15.65
C GLY A 115 9.89 0.55 16.12
N ALA A 116 9.11 0.63 17.21
CA ALA A 116 8.32 -0.47 17.71
C ALA A 116 6.96 -0.63 17.01
N GLY A 117 6.52 0.36 16.21
CA GLY A 117 5.22 0.36 15.57
C GLY A 117 5.17 -0.49 14.31
N ARG A 118 4.03 -1.16 14.11
CA ARG A 118 3.70 -1.90 12.90
C ARG A 118 2.99 -0.98 11.90
N VAL A 119 3.51 -0.90 10.68
CA VAL A 119 2.98 -0.05 9.60
C VAL A 119 2.52 -0.93 8.44
N PHE A 120 1.23 -0.84 8.09
CA PHE A 120 0.62 -1.55 6.95
C PHE A 120 0.09 -0.56 5.91
N TYR A 121 0.32 -0.84 4.63
CA TYR A 121 -0.22 -0.07 3.54
C TYR A 121 -0.76 -0.95 2.40
N CYS A 122 -1.88 -0.51 1.81
CA CYS A 122 -2.47 -1.07 0.60
C CYS A 122 -2.76 0.05 -0.42
N ALA A 123 -2.32 -0.06 -1.66
CA ALA A 123 -2.54 0.96 -2.69
C ALA A 123 -3.99 0.98 -3.22
N LEU A 124 -4.72 -0.12 -3.05
CA LEU A 124 -6.10 -0.28 -3.54
C LEU A 124 -7.10 0.53 -2.69
N GLY A 125 -8.28 0.81 -3.23
CA GLY A 125 -9.37 1.45 -2.49
C GLY A 125 -9.60 2.92 -2.84
N HIS A 126 -9.68 3.23 -4.13
CA HIS A 126 -10.06 4.55 -4.65
C HIS A 126 -11.50 4.91 -4.28
N GLN A 127 -12.39 3.92 -4.37
CA GLN A 127 -13.79 4.05 -3.98
C GLN A 127 -14.23 2.89 -3.09
N ALA A 128 -15.34 3.06 -2.38
CA ALA A 128 -15.85 2.01 -1.49
C ALA A 128 -16.13 0.68 -2.22
N HIS A 129 -16.57 0.75 -3.49
CA HIS A 129 -16.87 -0.44 -4.30
C HIS A 129 -15.61 -1.24 -4.68
N ASP A 130 -14.40 -0.68 -4.55
CA ASP A 130 -13.16 -1.43 -4.75
C ASP A 130 -13.05 -2.60 -3.74
N PHE A 131 -13.72 -2.48 -2.59
CA PHE A 131 -13.80 -3.53 -1.57
C PHE A 131 -14.94 -4.53 -1.80
N ASP A 132 -15.70 -4.41 -2.89
CA ASP A 132 -16.54 -5.50 -3.37
C ASP A 132 -15.69 -6.64 -3.96
N VAL A 133 -14.42 -6.36 -4.31
CA VAL A 133 -13.39 -7.38 -4.60
C VAL A 133 -12.97 -8.05 -3.29
N PRO A 134 -13.32 -9.34 -3.06
CA PRO A 134 -13.13 -9.98 -1.76
C PRO A 134 -11.67 -10.03 -1.30
N GLU A 135 -10.73 -10.22 -2.22
CA GLU A 135 -9.30 -10.26 -1.95
C GLU A 135 -8.78 -8.92 -1.44
N ALA A 136 -9.15 -7.81 -2.12
CA ALA A 136 -8.77 -6.46 -1.71
C ALA A 136 -9.32 -6.12 -0.30
N ARG A 137 -10.60 -6.45 -0.05
CA ARG A 137 -11.23 -6.24 1.26
C ARG A 137 -10.53 -7.05 2.36
N LEU A 138 -10.26 -8.32 2.10
CA LEU A 138 -9.66 -9.21 3.09
C LEU A 138 -8.21 -8.83 3.41
N ILE A 139 -7.44 -8.38 2.40
CA ILE A 139 -6.09 -7.85 2.60
C ILE A 139 -6.11 -6.63 3.53
N VAL A 140 -7.01 -5.66 3.30
CA VAL A 140 -7.10 -4.48 4.15
C VAL A 140 -7.54 -4.86 5.57
N GLU A 141 -8.55 -5.72 5.71
CA GLU A 141 -9.02 -6.21 7.01
C GLU A 141 -7.87 -6.85 7.81
N ARG A 142 -7.16 -7.82 7.21
CA ARG A 142 -6.05 -8.51 7.86
C ARG A 142 -4.86 -7.60 8.13
N GLY A 143 -4.56 -6.68 7.23
CA GLY A 143 -3.47 -5.72 7.39
C GLY A 143 -3.71 -4.74 8.53
N LEU A 144 -4.93 -4.23 8.67
CA LEU A 144 -5.32 -3.38 9.80
C LEU A 144 -5.25 -4.16 11.13
N LEU A 145 -5.73 -5.41 11.15
CA LEU A 145 -5.63 -6.27 12.34
C LEU A 145 -4.16 -6.59 12.69
N TRP A 146 -3.31 -6.83 11.70
CA TRP A 146 -1.88 -7.03 11.91
C TRP A 146 -1.22 -5.78 12.49
N ALA A 147 -1.54 -4.59 11.97
CA ALA A 147 -1.02 -3.34 12.50
C ALA A 147 -1.51 -3.06 13.93
N ALA A 148 -2.76 -3.39 14.25
CA ALA A 148 -3.40 -3.11 15.54
C ALA A 148 -3.04 -4.10 16.66
N THR A 149 -2.52 -5.29 16.32
CA THR A 149 -2.03 -6.21 17.36
C THR A 149 -0.82 -5.57 18.04
N THR A 150 -0.59 -5.89 19.32
CA THR A 150 0.62 -5.50 20.05
C THR A 150 1.53 -6.72 20.16
#